data_AF-A0A139KCI6-F1
#
_entry.id   AF-A0A139KCI6-F1
#
_cell.length_a   1.000
_cell.length_b   1.000
_cell.length_c   1.000
_cell.angle_alpha   90.00
_cell.angle_beta   90.00
_cell.angle_gamma   90.00
#
_symmetry.space_group_name_H-M   'P 1'
#
loop_
_entity.id
_entity.type
_entity.pdbx_description
1 polymer ?
#
loop_
_entity_poly.entity_id
_entity_poly.type
_entity_poly.pdbx_seq_one_letter_code
_entity_poly.pdbx_strand_id
1 'polypeptide(L)'
;MNVSAILAGLQQLSPDRIMTAAGFLLVLLVALAMWLAARRRQARRNIGLSKIAAGLPEGDGPVTRAAPKLSRPDPLEADRLALEMLESDENDAKDIEEIRHTSYTERVNVPNAAARREAAPEPRREPDVAVLAPEPKPEPDPAPRPEPAFRREPEPAPVPAVPVVPPMPEWEFLKTLPFMVRQGLSTGHADMLGIGVEAVFFPAEAVNRLDDPVLRLVPFLPADEGELLCRESDRRTFQAGGLYAQPDAVIALRAGGVLAVEYKSRGGRMDDPHDIPGSLRPKDLLQTVIGAMVLSASEGVACAPVLRTNNAVYFLRPGKTLATLLAERIGAAVSFVKPYAERSGISASDYAELCVVPAQMLSGRPVRSEGDLRGEAAHARMLR
;
A
#
# COMPACT_ATOMS: atom_id res chain seq x y z
N MET A 1 12.45 -56.99 -28.02
CA MET A 1 11.17 -56.99 -28.77
C MET A 1 11.41 -56.31 -30.11
N ASN A 2 11.20 -57.00 -31.23
CA ASN A 2 11.43 -56.46 -32.57
C ASN A 2 10.31 -55.50 -32.97
N VAL A 3 10.67 -54.32 -33.50
CA VAL A 3 9.75 -53.25 -33.94
C VAL A 3 8.71 -53.76 -34.95
N SER A 4 9.10 -54.73 -35.79
CA SER A 4 8.24 -55.41 -36.75
C SER A 4 7.12 -56.25 -36.10
N ALA A 5 7.35 -56.84 -34.92
CA ALA A 5 6.30 -57.57 -34.20
C ALA A 5 5.28 -56.64 -33.52
N ILE A 6 5.71 -55.45 -33.10
CA ILE A 6 4.83 -54.42 -32.51
C ILE A 6 3.91 -53.82 -33.59
N LEU A 7 4.45 -53.55 -34.79
CA LEU A 7 3.68 -53.04 -35.92
C LEU A 7 2.64 -54.04 -36.45
N ALA A 8 2.99 -55.34 -36.51
CA ALA A 8 2.04 -56.39 -36.90
C ALA A 8 0.88 -56.54 -35.89
N GLY A 9 1.15 -56.36 -34.60
CA GLY A 9 0.11 -56.35 -33.55
C GLY A 9 -0.81 -55.14 -33.61
N LEU A 10 -0.29 -53.97 -34.02
CA LEU A 10 -1.09 -52.75 -34.20
C LEU A 10 -2.01 -52.80 -35.43
N GLN A 11 -1.62 -53.52 -36.49
CA GLN A 11 -2.45 -53.70 -37.69
C GLN A 11 -3.66 -54.64 -37.49
N GLN A 12 -3.67 -55.44 -36.42
CA GLN A 12 -4.79 -56.34 -36.09
C GLN A 12 -5.89 -55.67 -35.24
N LEU A 13 -5.68 -54.43 -34.79
CA LEU A 13 -6.67 -53.68 -34.02
C LEU A 13 -7.60 -52.93 -34.98
N SER A 14 -8.91 -53.13 -34.82
CA SER A 14 -9.89 -52.38 -35.61
C SER A 14 -9.76 -50.87 -35.34
N PRO A 15 -9.94 -50.00 -36.36
CA PRO A 15 -9.82 -48.55 -36.22
C PRO A 15 -10.63 -47.98 -35.04
N ASP A 16 -11.82 -48.55 -34.80
CA ASP A 16 -12.69 -48.16 -33.70
C ASP A 16 -12.08 -48.42 -32.32
N ARG A 17 -11.36 -49.54 -32.17
CA ARG A 17 -10.66 -49.90 -30.91
C ARG A 17 -9.45 -49.02 -30.67
N ILE A 18 -8.76 -48.59 -31.74
CA ILE A 18 -7.65 -47.64 -31.64
C ILE A 18 -8.17 -46.25 -31.24
N MET A 19 -9.27 -45.79 -31.84
CA MET A 19 -9.89 -44.51 -31.47
C MET A 19 -10.43 -44.51 -30.04
N THR A 20 -11.07 -45.60 -29.59
CA THR A 20 -11.50 -45.68 -28.17
C THR A 20 -10.31 -45.72 -27.23
N ALA A 21 -9.27 -46.50 -27.52
CA ALA A 21 -8.06 -46.55 -26.68
C ALA A 21 -7.34 -45.19 -26.63
N ALA A 22 -7.25 -44.46 -27.75
CA ALA A 22 -6.70 -43.11 -27.80
C ALA A 22 -7.56 -42.11 -27.01
N GLY A 23 -8.89 -42.22 -27.11
CA GLY A 23 -9.83 -41.41 -26.32
C GLY A 23 -9.68 -41.67 -24.81
N PHE A 24 -9.57 -42.93 -24.40
CA PHE A 24 -9.32 -43.29 -23.00
C PHE A 24 -7.96 -42.77 -22.51
N LEU A 25 -6.91 -42.86 -23.34
CA LEU A 25 -5.60 -42.32 -23.01
C LEU A 25 -5.66 -40.79 -22.82
N LEU A 26 -6.37 -40.08 -23.69
CA LEU A 26 -6.56 -38.64 -23.58
C LEU A 26 -7.28 -38.27 -22.28
N VAL A 27 -8.37 -38.96 -21.95
CA VAL A 27 -9.11 -38.73 -20.69
C VAL A 27 -8.23 -39.00 -19.48
N LEU A 28 -7.41 -40.06 -19.50
CA LEU A 28 -6.44 -40.36 -18.44
C LEU A 28 -5.39 -39.27 -18.30
N LEU A 29 -4.89 -38.72 -19.41
CA LEU A 29 -3.92 -37.62 -19.39
C LEU A 29 -4.53 -36.33 -18.84
N VAL A 30 -5.79 -36.00 -19.20
CA VAL A 30 -6.50 -34.85 -18.64
C VAL A 30 -6.76 -35.06 -17.14
N ALA A 31 -7.19 -36.25 -16.72
CA ALA A 31 -7.38 -36.58 -15.31
C ALA A 31 -6.07 -36.50 -14.52
N LEU A 32 -4.96 -36.98 -15.09
CA LEU A 32 -3.63 -36.88 -14.49
C LEU A 32 -3.16 -35.43 -14.39
N ALA A 33 -3.41 -34.61 -15.41
CA ALA A 33 -3.09 -33.18 -15.39
C ALA A 33 -3.90 -32.44 -14.31
N MET A 34 -5.19 -32.71 -14.21
CA MET A 34 -6.05 -32.15 -13.15
C MET A 34 -5.61 -32.62 -11.76
N TRP A 35 -5.24 -33.90 -11.61
CA TRP A 35 -4.73 -34.44 -10.35
C TRP A 35 -3.39 -33.83 -9.96
N LEU A 36 -2.46 -33.66 -10.90
CA LEU A 36 -1.19 -32.97 -10.67
C LEU A 36 -1.40 -31.49 -10.33
N ALA A 37 -2.35 -30.81 -10.98
CA ALA A 37 -2.72 -29.42 -10.65
C ALA A 37 -3.36 -29.30 -9.25
N ALA A 38 -4.23 -30.24 -8.87
CA ALA A 38 -4.79 -30.31 -7.52
C ALA A 38 -3.71 -30.61 -6.48
N ARG A 39 -2.80 -31.56 -6.77
CA ARG A 39 -1.69 -31.92 -5.89
C ARG A 39 -0.67 -30.78 -5.74
N ARG A 40 -0.41 -30.01 -6.79
CA ARG A 40 0.42 -28.79 -6.72
C ARG A 40 -0.25 -27.71 -5.88
N ARG A 41 -1.57 -27.48 -6.04
CA ARG A 41 -2.33 -26.56 -5.17
C ARG A 41 -2.28 -26.98 -3.71
N GLN A 42 -2.42 -28.27 -3.43
CA GLN A 42 -2.38 -28.81 -2.08
C GLN A 42 -0.97 -28.78 -1.47
N ALA A 43 0.08 -29.06 -2.25
CA ALA A 43 1.47 -28.91 -1.82
C ALA A 43 1.83 -27.45 -1.51
N ARG A 44 1.31 -26.48 -2.28
CA ARG A 44 1.50 -25.04 -2.02
C ARG A 44 0.76 -24.58 -0.76
N ARG A 45 -0.46 -25.07 -0.51
CA ARG A 45 -1.15 -24.91 0.79
C ARG A 45 -0.34 -25.47 1.96
N ASN A 46 0.32 -26.61 1.74
CA ASN A 46 1.10 -27.27 2.78
C ASN A 46 2.47 -26.64 3.01
N ILE A 47 3.08 -25.98 2.03
CA ILE A 47 4.31 -25.18 2.22
C ILE A 47 4.03 -23.96 3.11
N GLY A 48 2.82 -23.40 3.04
CA GLY A 48 2.34 -22.39 3.99
C GLY A 48 2.09 -22.92 5.40
N LEU A 49 1.75 -24.21 5.56
CA LEU A 49 1.53 -24.85 6.86
C LEU A 49 2.80 -25.46 7.49
N SER A 50 3.75 -25.96 6.69
CA SER A 50 4.96 -26.62 7.21
C SER A 50 5.94 -25.64 7.85
N LYS A 51 5.87 -24.34 7.52
CA LYS A 51 6.60 -23.29 8.26
C LYS A 51 5.93 -22.93 9.59
N ILE A 52 4.65 -23.27 9.80
CA ILE A 52 3.89 -22.97 11.01
C ILE A 52 4.12 -24.03 12.11
N ALA A 53 4.40 -25.28 11.73
CA ALA A 53 4.66 -26.36 12.70
C ALA A 53 6.06 -26.29 13.35
N ALA A 54 7.00 -25.53 12.81
CA ALA A 54 8.37 -25.42 13.35
C ALA A 54 8.57 -24.28 14.36
N GLY A 55 7.52 -23.50 14.68
CA GLY A 55 7.66 -22.25 15.45
C GLY A 55 6.66 -22.02 16.58
N LEU A 56 5.85 -23.01 16.98
CA LEU A 56 4.91 -22.84 18.09
C LEU A 56 5.39 -23.60 19.34
N PRO A 57 5.68 -22.92 20.47
CA PRO A 57 5.66 -23.57 21.77
C PRO A 57 4.20 -23.92 22.13
N GLU A 58 3.99 -25.14 22.62
CA GLU A 58 2.72 -25.60 23.17
C GLU A 58 2.25 -24.69 24.31
N GLY A 59 1.08 -24.07 24.13
CA GLY A 59 0.47 -23.21 25.14
C GLY A 59 -1.05 -23.22 25.01
N ASP A 60 -1.70 -23.90 25.96
CA ASP A 60 -3.14 -23.97 26.15
C ASP A 60 -3.75 -22.57 26.43
N GLY A 61 -4.79 -22.20 25.68
CA GLY A 61 -5.56 -20.96 25.88
C GLY A 61 -6.90 -20.98 25.15
N PRO A 62 -7.97 -20.40 25.72
CA PRO A 62 -9.34 -20.85 25.46
C PRO A 62 -9.93 -20.31 24.15
N VAL A 63 -10.58 -21.22 23.42
CA VAL A 63 -11.40 -20.92 22.24
C VAL A 63 -12.65 -20.16 22.66
N THR A 64 -12.75 -18.87 22.32
CA THR A 64 -14.02 -18.11 22.44
C THR A 64 -14.72 -18.05 21.09
N ARG A 65 -15.95 -18.58 21.06
CA ARG A 65 -16.89 -18.50 19.93
C ARG A 65 -17.23 -17.03 19.64
N ALA A 66 -16.99 -16.59 18.41
CA ALA A 66 -17.41 -15.28 17.93
C ALA A 66 -18.94 -15.22 17.75
N ALA A 67 -19.56 -14.13 18.22
CA ALA A 67 -20.96 -13.80 17.97
C ALA A 67 -21.18 -13.36 16.51
N PRO A 68 -22.40 -13.54 15.94
CA PRO A 68 -22.66 -13.23 14.54
C PRO A 68 -22.74 -11.72 14.34
N LYS A 69 -21.87 -11.17 13.49
CA LYS A 69 -21.99 -9.80 12.98
C LYS A 69 -22.29 -9.88 11.49
N LEU A 70 -23.36 -9.20 11.08
CA LEU A 70 -23.81 -9.00 9.70
C LEU A 70 -22.60 -8.68 8.81
N SER A 71 -22.27 -9.60 7.91
CA SER A 71 -21.27 -9.40 6.86
C SER A 71 -21.76 -8.29 5.93
N ARG A 72 -20.96 -7.24 5.76
CA ARG A 72 -21.12 -6.34 4.61
C ARG A 72 -20.90 -7.18 3.34
N PRO A 73 -21.73 -7.01 2.30
CA PRO A 73 -21.51 -7.71 1.04
C PRO A 73 -20.18 -7.25 0.44
N ASP A 74 -19.45 -8.21 -0.13
CA ASP A 74 -18.22 -7.96 -0.88
C ASP A 74 -18.51 -6.87 -1.94
N PRO A 75 -17.78 -5.74 -1.97
CA PRO A 75 -18.05 -4.66 -2.93
C PRO A 75 -18.00 -5.14 -4.39
N LEU A 76 -17.26 -6.20 -4.70
CA LEU A 76 -17.23 -6.80 -6.05
C LEU A 76 -18.52 -7.55 -6.40
N GLU A 77 -19.21 -8.10 -5.40
CA GLU A 77 -20.52 -8.76 -5.53
C GLU A 77 -21.68 -7.76 -5.47
N ALA A 78 -21.57 -6.70 -4.66
CA ALA A 78 -22.56 -5.63 -4.59
C ALA A 78 -22.68 -4.87 -5.93
N ASP A 79 -21.55 -4.60 -6.60
CA ASP A 79 -21.53 -3.97 -7.92
C ASP A 79 -22.06 -4.90 -9.02
N ARG A 80 -21.86 -6.23 -8.89
CA ARG A 80 -22.41 -7.22 -9.83
C ARG A 80 -23.94 -7.29 -9.75
N LEU A 81 -24.48 -7.31 -8.53
CA LEU A 81 -25.93 -7.25 -8.28
C LEU A 81 -26.55 -5.95 -8.79
N ALA A 82 -25.85 -4.82 -8.65
CA ALA A 82 -26.30 -3.55 -9.21
C ALA A 82 -26.29 -3.55 -10.75
N LEU A 83 -25.32 -4.22 -11.38
CA LEU A 83 -25.24 -4.34 -12.85
C LEU A 83 -26.30 -5.30 -13.42
N GLU A 84 -26.54 -6.45 -12.79
CA GLU A 84 -27.61 -7.38 -13.19
C GLU A 84 -29.00 -6.73 -13.12
N MET A 85 -29.19 -5.75 -12.23
CA MET A 85 -30.41 -4.94 -12.15
C MET A 85 -30.50 -3.82 -13.20
N LEU A 86 -29.38 -3.41 -13.82
CA LEU A 86 -29.34 -2.41 -14.89
C LEU A 86 -29.39 -3.06 -16.29
N GLU A 87 -28.83 -4.27 -16.45
CA GLU A 87 -28.87 -5.04 -17.70
C GLU A 87 -30.27 -5.60 -18.02
N SER A 88 -31.23 -5.54 -17.07
CA SER A 88 -32.64 -5.86 -17.37
C SER A 88 -33.37 -4.75 -18.12
N ASP A 89 -32.82 -3.53 -18.17
CA ASP A 89 -33.53 -2.33 -18.64
C ASP A 89 -32.99 -1.74 -19.96
N GLU A 90 -31.83 -2.16 -20.48
CA GLU A 90 -31.26 -1.62 -21.72
C GLU A 90 -31.15 -2.69 -22.82
N ASN A 91 -32.31 -3.09 -23.34
CA ASN A 91 -32.41 -3.79 -24.61
C ASN A 91 -32.96 -2.83 -25.66
N ASP A 92 -32.22 -1.77 -25.99
CA ASP A 92 -32.44 -0.97 -27.20
C ASP A 92 -31.26 0.00 -27.48
N ALA A 93 -30.99 0.18 -28.78
CA ALA A 93 -30.14 1.18 -29.43
C ALA A 93 -28.67 0.81 -29.77
N LYS A 94 -28.57 0.38 -31.04
CA LYS A 94 -27.44 0.29 -31.96
C LYS A 94 -26.60 1.57 -32.14
N ASP A 95 -25.37 1.34 -32.61
CA ASP A 95 -24.52 2.12 -33.53
C ASP A 95 -24.28 3.61 -33.27
N ILE A 96 -23.00 4.02 -33.23
CA ILE A 96 -22.43 5.11 -34.05
C ILE A 96 -20.90 4.97 -34.05
N GLU A 97 -20.36 4.75 -35.25
CA GLU A 97 -18.97 4.91 -35.64
C GLU A 97 -18.56 6.40 -35.68
N GLU A 98 -17.25 6.62 -35.73
CA GLU A 98 -16.59 7.73 -36.43
C GLU A 98 -16.59 9.11 -35.74
N ILE A 99 -15.38 9.59 -35.38
CA ILE A 99 -14.73 10.77 -36.00
C ILE A 99 -13.50 11.25 -35.17
N ARG A 100 -12.34 11.09 -35.83
CA ARG A 100 -11.16 11.98 -35.96
C ARG A 100 -10.22 12.30 -34.78
N HIS A 101 -8.99 11.81 -35.01
CA HIS A 101 -7.70 12.45 -34.74
C HIS A 101 -7.72 13.98 -34.72
N THR A 102 -7.06 14.57 -33.71
CA THR A 102 -6.03 15.60 -33.91
C THR A 102 -5.04 15.60 -32.75
N SER A 103 -3.79 15.29 -33.08
CA SER A 103 -2.59 15.58 -32.29
C SER A 103 -2.30 17.07 -32.29
N TYR A 104 -1.86 17.65 -31.18
CA TYR A 104 -1.02 18.85 -31.21
C TYR A 104 -0.07 18.90 -30.00
N THR A 105 1.21 18.72 -30.29
CA THR A 105 2.33 19.25 -29.52
C THR A 105 2.53 20.71 -29.92
N GLU A 106 2.65 21.65 -28.99
CA GLU A 106 3.69 22.70 -29.09
C GLU A 106 3.87 23.46 -27.77
N ARG A 107 5.13 23.50 -27.34
CA ARG A 107 5.66 24.48 -26.39
C ARG A 107 5.80 25.79 -27.12
N VAL A 108 5.31 26.90 -26.58
CA VAL A 108 5.77 28.23 -26.95
C VAL A 108 6.13 29.02 -25.70
N ASN A 109 7.43 29.31 -25.65
CA ASN A 109 8.13 30.23 -24.78
C ASN A 109 7.99 31.64 -25.36
N VAL A 110 7.67 32.67 -24.56
CA VAL A 110 7.96 34.07 -24.93
C VAL A 110 8.40 34.86 -23.67
N PRO A 111 9.48 35.67 -23.76
CA PRO A 111 10.20 36.25 -22.63
C PRO A 111 9.83 37.72 -22.37
N ASN A 112 10.23 38.28 -21.21
CA ASN A 112 10.86 39.62 -21.22
C ASN A 112 11.70 39.92 -19.96
N ALA A 113 12.90 40.44 -20.22
CA ALA A 113 13.78 41.17 -19.30
C ALA A 113 13.20 42.60 -19.05
N ALA A 114 13.68 43.53 -18.24
CA ALA A 114 14.88 43.79 -17.45
C ALA A 114 14.45 44.83 -16.37
N ALA A 115 15.11 44.98 -15.23
CA ALA A 115 16.15 46.00 -15.09
C ALA A 115 17.01 45.79 -13.84
N ARG A 116 18.32 45.90 -14.07
CA ARG A 116 19.46 45.87 -13.15
C ARG A 116 19.45 47.02 -12.13
N ARG A 117 20.05 46.77 -10.95
CA ARG A 117 21.14 47.60 -10.37
C ARG A 117 22.13 46.73 -9.58
N GLU A 118 23.34 46.60 -10.13
CA GLU A 118 24.66 46.32 -9.49
C GLU A 118 25.09 47.55 -8.65
N ALA A 119 26.02 47.55 -7.68
CA ALA A 119 26.89 46.54 -7.03
C ALA A 119 27.59 47.16 -5.78
N ALA A 120 27.96 46.28 -4.82
CA ALA A 120 29.22 46.18 -4.03
C ALA A 120 29.68 47.33 -3.06
N PRO A 121 30.69 47.10 -2.18
CA PRO A 121 30.96 45.96 -1.27
C PRO A 121 31.31 46.38 0.19
N GLU A 122 31.39 45.40 1.10
CA GLU A 122 31.86 45.53 2.50
C GLU A 122 33.38 45.75 2.64
N PRO A 123 33.85 46.50 3.66
CA PRO A 123 35.25 46.52 4.05
C PRO A 123 35.56 45.63 5.27
N ARG A 124 36.60 44.81 5.11
CA ARG A 124 37.36 44.13 6.17
C ARG A 124 38.21 45.12 6.96
N ARG A 125 38.42 44.87 8.26
CA ARG A 125 39.57 45.35 9.04
C ARG A 125 40.01 44.28 10.06
N GLU A 126 41.30 43.97 10.04
CA GLU A 126 42.09 43.43 11.15
C GLU A 126 43.20 44.47 11.48
N PRO A 127 44.13 44.23 12.42
CA PRO A 127 44.00 44.39 13.88
C PRO A 127 45.01 45.44 14.41
N ASP A 128 44.91 45.87 15.67
CA ASP A 128 46.03 46.56 16.33
C ASP A 128 46.15 46.27 17.82
N VAL A 129 47.39 46.38 18.28
CA VAL A 129 48.06 45.71 19.41
C VAL A 129 47.93 46.44 20.76
N ALA A 130 48.12 45.66 21.83
CA ALA A 130 48.08 45.95 23.25
C ALA A 130 48.79 47.22 23.78
N VAL A 131 48.26 47.75 24.90
CA VAL A 131 49.03 48.42 25.97
C VAL A 131 48.46 48.02 27.34
N LEU A 132 49.37 47.68 28.26
CA LEU A 132 49.17 47.13 29.61
C LEU A 132 48.99 48.20 30.71
N ALA A 133 48.21 47.82 31.74
CA ALA A 133 48.30 48.12 33.18
C ALA A 133 47.87 49.52 33.72
N PRO A 134 47.49 49.68 35.02
CA PRO A 134 47.58 48.71 36.14
C PRO A 134 46.28 48.43 36.94
N GLU A 135 46.33 47.34 37.71
CA GLU A 135 45.32 46.85 38.66
C GLU A 135 45.21 47.71 39.94
N PRO A 136 44.00 47.88 40.52
CA PRO A 136 43.83 48.30 41.91
C PRO A 136 43.81 47.10 42.88
N LYS A 137 44.44 47.30 44.04
CA LYS A 137 44.63 46.35 45.16
C LYS A 137 43.32 45.82 45.77
N PRO A 138 43.34 44.61 46.37
CA PRO A 138 42.17 43.96 46.95
C PRO A 138 41.77 44.51 48.34
N GLU A 139 40.47 44.73 48.55
CA GLU A 139 39.85 44.86 49.88
C GLU A 139 39.49 43.48 50.47
N PRO A 140 39.41 43.35 51.81
CA PRO A 140 39.29 42.05 52.47
C PRO A 140 37.85 41.52 52.52
N ASP A 141 37.70 40.20 52.34
CA ASP A 141 36.43 39.46 52.39
C ASP A 141 35.70 39.58 53.74
N PRO A 142 34.36 39.82 53.75
CA PRO A 142 33.54 39.58 54.93
C PRO A 142 33.20 38.08 55.07
N ALA A 143 33.18 37.61 56.33
CA ALA A 143 33.02 36.20 56.73
C ALA A 143 31.78 35.47 56.15
N PRO A 144 31.86 34.15 55.92
CA PRO A 144 30.79 33.38 55.28
C PRO A 144 29.59 33.20 56.20
N ARG A 145 28.38 33.44 55.67
CA ARG A 145 27.11 33.05 56.30
C ARG A 145 26.91 31.54 56.18
N PRO A 146 26.32 30.87 57.19
CA PRO A 146 26.07 29.43 57.13
C PRO A 146 24.99 29.09 56.08
N GLU A 147 25.27 28.09 55.24
CA GLU A 147 24.36 27.57 54.22
C GLU A 147 23.13 26.90 54.85
N PRO A 148 21.91 27.11 54.31
CA PRO A 148 20.73 26.35 54.74
C PRO A 148 20.82 24.90 54.25
N ALA A 149 20.51 23.96 55.13
CA ALA A 149 20.51 22.52 54.85
C ALA A 149 19.65 22.19 53.61
N PHE A 150 20.29 21.68 52.55
CA PHE A 150 19.62 21.23 51.35
C PHE A 150 18.56 20.16 51.66
N ARG A 151 17.34 20.45 51.23
CA ARG A 151 16.23 19.49 51.15
C ARG A 151 16.63 18.39 50.18
N ARG A 152 16.68 17.12 50.62
CA ARG A 152 16.88 15.97 49.72
C ARG A 152 15.80 15.98 48.64
N GLU A 153 16.21 15.97 47.37
CA GLU A 153 15.30 15.71 46.25
C GLU A 153 14.66 14.33 46.44
N PRO A 154 13.33 14.19 46.28
CA PRO A 154 12.70 12.89 46.29
C PRO A 154 13.25 12.04 45.13
N GLU A 155 13.50 10.77 45.41
CA GLU A 155 13.99 9.80 44.44
C GLU A 155 13.06 9.78 43.21
N PRO A 156 13.60 9.85 41.97
CA PRO A 156 12.78 9.90 40.78
C PRO A 156 11.89 8.65 40.72
N ALA A 157 10.59 8.86 40.54
CA ALA A 157 9.64 7.77 40.38
C ALA A 157 10.13 6.81 39.29
N PRO A 158 9.97 5.48 39.49
CA PRO A 158 10.43 4.50 38.52
C PRO A 158 9.81 4.82 37.15
N VAL A 159 10.67 5.06 36.16
CA VAL A 159 10.24 5.28 34.78
C VAL A 159 9.46 4.03 34.35
N PRO A 160 8.18 4.14 33.94
CA PRO A 160 7.43 2.98 33.50
C PRO A 160 8.21 2.30 32.38
N ALA A 161 8.50 1.01 32.57
CA ALA A 161 9.22 0.22 31.58
C ALA A 161 8.48 0.33 30.24
N VAL A 162 9.14 0.90 29.23
CA VAL A 162 8.57 1.03 27.89
C VAL A 162 8.22 -0.38 27.42
N PRO A 163 6.95 -0.65 27.05
CA PRO A 163 6.58 -1.95 26.52
C PRO A 163 7.49 -2.29 25.33
N VAL A 164 8.21 -3.40 25.42
CA VAL A 164 9.09 -3.85 24.34
C VAL A 164 8.20 -4.39 23.22
N VAL A 165 7.86 -3.54 22.27
CA VAL A 165 7.21 -3.94 21.03
C VAL A 165 8.23 -4.70 20.19
N PRO A 166 7.91 -5.90 19.67
CA PRO A 166 8.82 -6.62 18.78
C PRO A 166 9.20 -5.69 17.62
N PRO A 167 10.50 -5.60 17.27
CA PRO A 167 10.90 -4.82 16.12
C PRO A 167 10.20 -5.35 14.86
N MET A 168 9.89 -4.45 13.94
CA MET A 168 9.32 -4.84 12.65
C MET A 168 10.35 -5.74 11.92
N PRO A 169 9.98 -6.97 11.51
CA PRO A 169 10.83 -7.81 10.67
C PRO A 169 11.19 -7.10 9.37
N GLU A 170 12.22 -7.53 8.64
CA GLU A 170 12.56 -6.93 7.35
C GLU A 170 11.38 -7.02 6.36
N TRP A 171 11.15 -5.94 5.61
CA TRP A 171 10.17 -5.86 4.53
C TRP A 171 10.83 -5.32 3.26
N GLU A 172 10.24 -5.66 2.11
CA GLU A 172 10.70 -5.19 0.81
C GLU A 172 9.50 -4.76 -0.04
N PHE A 173 9.62 -3.59 -0.68
CA PHE A 173 8.64 -3.15 -1.67
C PHE A 173 9.06 -3.54 -3.07
N LEU A 174 8.10 -4.01 -3.87
CA LEU A 174 8.29 -4.14 -5.31
C LEU A 174 8.53 -2.74 -5.91
N LYS A 175 9.52 -2.66 -6.81
CA LYS A 175 9.92 -1.41 -7.47
C LYS A 175 9.13 -1.14 -8.75
N THR A 176 8.65 -2.21 -9.38
CA THR A 176 7.97 -2.19 -10.68
C THR A 176 6.89 -3.25 -10.71
N LEU A 177 5.85 -3.01 -11.50
CA LEU A 177 4.80 -3.98 -11.77
C LEU A 177 4.80 -4.34 -13.26
N PRO A 178 4.45 -5.58 -13.61
CA PRO A 178 4.10 -5.94 -14.98
C PRO A 178 2.98 -5.04 -15.49
N PHE A 179 3.11 -4.54 -16.73
CA PHE A 179 2.17 -3.59 -17.29
C PHE A 179 1.85 -3.93 -18.74
N MET A 180 0.56 -3.94 -19.06
CA MET A 180 0.02 -4.13 -20.41
C MET A 180 -0.93 -2.99 -20.72
N VAL A 181 -0.61 -2.24 -21.78
CA VAL A 181 -1.49 -1.19 -22.31
C VAL A 181 -2.76 -1.85 -22.85
N ARG A 182 -3.92 -1.35 -22.42
CA ARG A 182 -5.24 -1.74 -22.94
C ARG A 182 -6.00 -0.49 -23.38
N GLN A 183 -6.94 -0.67 -24.31
CA GLN A 183 -7.79 0.42 -24.76
C GLN A 183 -8.56 1.02 -23.57
N GLY A 184 -8.62 2.36 -23.50
CA GLY A 184 -9.29 3.08 -22.42
C GLY A 184 -8.45 3.28 -21.16
N LEU A 185 -7.24 2.70 -21.07
CA LEU A 185 -6.32 3.02 -19.98
C LEU A 185 -5.61 4.35 -20.25
N SER A 186 -5.52 5.20 -19.24
CA SER A 186 -4.63 6.35 -19.22
C SER A 186 -3.76 6.33 -17.96
N THR A 187 -2.58 6.92 -18.04
CA THR A 187 -1.61 6.93 -16.95
C THR A 187 -1.36 8.34 -16.46
N GLY A 188 -1.08 8.48 -15.17
CA GLY A 188 -0.66 9.75 -14.58
C GLY A 188 0.32 9.51 -13.45
N HIS A 189 0.98 10.58 -13.02
CA HIS A 189 1.97 10.52 -11.96
C HIS A 189 1.81 11.72 -11.01
N ALA A 190 2.01 11.49 -9.73
CA ALA A 190 2.09 12.54 -8.71
C ALA A 190 3.02 12.13 -7.58
N ASP A 191 3.56 13.10 -6.85
CA ASP A 191 4.28 12.87 -5.59
C ASP A 191 3.47 13.39 -4.41
N MET A 192 3.23 12.55 -3.41
CA MET A 192 2.47 12.90 -2.21
C MET A 192 3.09 12.27 -0.97
N LEU A 193 3.36 13.05 0.08
CA LEU A 193 3.87 12.53 1.36
C LEU A 193 5.20 11.75 1.24
N GLY A 194 6.00 12.03 0.22
CA GLY A 194 7.19 11.23 -0.09
C GLY A 194 6.89 9.86 -0.71
N ILE A 195 5.71 9.70 -1.31
CA ILE A 195 5.27 8.54 -2.09
C ILE A 195 5.18 8.98 -3.55
N GLY A 196 5.90 8.30 -4.43
CA GLY A 196 5.66 8.40 -5.88
C GLY A 196 4.42 7.60 -6.24
N VAL A 197 3.39 8.25 -6.77
CA VAL A 197 2.10 7.67 -7.10
C VAL A 197 2.02 7.47 -8.61
N GLU A 198 2.04 6.21 -9.05
CA GLU A 198 1.78 5.85 -10.44
C GLU A 198 0.29 5.50 -10.59
N ALA A 199 -0.46 6.35 -11.28
CA ALA A 199 -1.89 6.21 -11.47
C ALA A 199 -2.21 5.57 -12.82
N VAL A 200 -3.17 4.66 -12.84
CA VAL A 200 -3.76 4.09 -14.05
C VAL A 200 -5.26 4.25 -13.96
N PHE A 201 -5.82 5.10 -14.81
CA PHE A 201 -7.25 5.32 -14.92
C PHE A 201 -7.86 4.39 -15.96
N PHE A 202 -9.11 4.01 -15.74
CA PHE A 202 -9.82 3.06 -16.58
C PHE A 202 -11.33 3.34 -16.62
N PRO A 203 -12.04 2.94 -17.69
CA PRO A 203 -13.49 2.98 -17.75
C PRO A 203 -14.10 1.94 -16.78
N ALA A 204 -14.70 2.42 -15.68
CA ALA A 204 -15.23 1.59 -14.60
C ALA A 204 -16.20 0.50 -15.09
N GLU A 205 -17.17 0.85 -15.93
CA GLU A 205 -18.16 -0.09 -16.48
C GLU A 205 -17.52 -1.22 -17.29
N ALA A 206 -16.52 -0.91 -18.11
CA ALA A 206 -15.85 -1.93 -18.92
C ALA A 206 -15.00 -2.86 -18.05
N VAL A 207 -14.33 -2.32 -17.02
CA VAL A 207 -13.51 -3.12 -16.10
C VAL A 207 -14.39 -3.99 -15.19
N ASN A 208 -15.52 -3.47 -14.71
CA ASN A 208 -16.42 -4.21 -13.83
C ASN A 208 -17.08 -5.42 -14.51
N ARG A 209 -17.24 -5.39 -15.83
CA ARG A 209 -17.75 -6.49 -16.65
C ARG A 209 -16.73 -7.60 -16.94
N LEU A 210 -15.47 -7.45 -16.52
CA LEU A 210 -14.46 -8.49 -16.73
C LEU A 210 -14.74 -9.71 -15.85
N ASP A 211 -14.63 -10.91 -16.42
CA ASP A 211 -14.77 -12.16 -15.68
C ASP A 211 -13.60 -12.44 -14.72
N ASP A 212 -12.41 -11.91 -15.05
CA ASP A 212 -11.20 -12.12 -14.25
C ASP A 212 -11.18 -11.16 -13.04
N PRO A 213 -11.30 -11.67 -11.79
CA PRO A 213 -11.32 -10.83 -10.60
C PRO A 213 -9.99 -10.09 -10.36
N VAL A 214 -8.87 -10.61 -10.86
CA VAL A 214 -7.56 -9.93 -10.78
C VAL A 214 -7.57 -8.72 -11.69
N LEU A 215 -8.07 -8.85 -12.91
CA LEU A 215 -8.13 -7.73 -13.86
C LEU A 215 -9.19 -6.70 -13.47
N ARG A 216 -10.26 -7.08 -12.75
CA ARG A 216 -11.19 -6.12 -12.13
C ARG A 216 -10.52 -5.20 -11.11
N LEU A 217 -9.54 -5.74 -10.37
CA LEU A 217 -8.80 -5.02 -9.35
C LEU A 217 -7.60 -4.25 -9.92
N VAL A 218 -6.88 -4.84 -10.87
CA VAL A 218 -5.65 -4.29 -11.44
C VAL A 218 -5.66 -4.45 -12.97
N PRO A 219 -6.41 -3.61 -13.69
CA PRO A 219 -6.75 -3.80 -15.11
C PRO A 219 -5.58 -3.56 -16.07
N PHE A 220 -4.39 -3.19 -15.57
CA PHE A 220 -3.18 -3.08 -16.38
C PHE A 220 -2.26 -4.30 -16.28
N LEU A 221 -2.51 -5.25 -15.37
CA LEU A 221 -1.67 -6.46 -15.30
C LEU A 221 -1.85 -7.30 -16.58
N PRO A 222 -0.79 -7.92 -17.13
CA PRO A 222 -0.95 -8.92 -18.19
C PRO A 222 -1.96 -10.00 -17.77
N ALA A 223 -2.70 -10.53 -18.73
CA ALA A 223 -3.55 -11.69 -18.48
C ALA A 223 -2.69 -12.83 -17.90
N ASP A 224 -3.26 -13.60 -16.97
CA ASP A 224 -2.59 -14.68 -16.26
C ASP A 224 -1.46 -14.28 -15.28
N GLU A 225 -1.06 -13.01 -15.21
CA GLU A 225 0.09 -12.60 -14.37
C GLU A 225 -0.19 -12.72 -12.87
N GLY A 226 -1.44 -12.49 -12.45
CA GLY A 226 -1.84 -12.51 -11.05
C GLY A 226 -2.64 -13.74 -10.66
N GLU A 227 -2.35 -14.29 -9.48
CA GLU A 227 -3.18 -15.29 -8.79
C GLU A 227 -3.75 -14.68 -7.51
N LEU A 228 -5.08 -14.58 -7.41
CA LEU A 228 -5.75 -14.04 -6.23
C LEU A 228 -5.62 -15.02 -5.05
N LEU A 229 -4.90 -14.61 -4.00
CA LEU A 229 -4.63 -15.41 -2.81
C LEU A 229 -5.66 -15.21 -1.70
N CYS A 230 -6.16 -13.99 -1.53
CA CYS A 230 -7.25 -13.70 -0.60
C CYS A 230 -8.08 -12.51 -1.06
N ARG A 231 -9.33 -12.48 -0.61
CA ARG A 231 -10.32 -11.40 -0.74
C ARG A 231 -10.68 -10.83 0.63
N GLU A 232 -11.34 -9.69 0.64
CA GLU A 232 -11.88 -9.04 1.85
C GLU A 232 -12.76 -10.02 2.65
N SER A 233 -13.58 -10.79 1.94
CA SER A 233 -14.48 -11.80 2.51
C SER A 233 -13.77 -12.93 3.26
N ASP A 234 -12.51 -13.22 2.93
CA ASP A 234 -11.69 -14.21 3.64
C ASP A 234 -11.25 -13.72 5.03
N ARG A 235 -11.34 -12.39 5.27
CA ARG A 235 -10.98 -11.74 6.53
C ARG A 235 -9.60 -12.18 7.05
N ARG A 236 -8.63 -12.38 6.16
CA ARG A 236 -7.28 -12.80 6.54
C ARG A 236 -6.49 -11.65 7.16
N THR A 237 -6.11 -11.78 8.42
CA THR A 237 -5.24 -10.81 9.12
C THR A 237 -3.78 -11.22 9.00
N PHE A 238 -2.95 -10.28 8.55
CA PHE A 238 -1.50 -10.38 8.55
C PHE A 238 -0.95 -9.58 9.73
N GLN A 239 0.12 -10.05 10.35
CA GLN A 239 0.69 -9.43 11.55
C GLN A 239 2.22 -9.44 11.47
N ALA A 240 2.82 -8.29 11.75
CA ALA A 240 4.27 -8.14 11.77
C ALA A 240 4.65 -7.05 12.78
N GLY A 241 5.61 -7.35 13.66
CA GLY A 241 5.98 -6.46 14.76
C GLY A 241 4.77 -6.09 15.63
N GLY A 242 4.54 -4.78 15.79
CA GLY A 242 3.39 -4.22 16.51
C GLY A 242 2.17 -3.92 15.64
N LEU A 243 2.18 -4.28 14.36
CA LEU A 243 1.15 -3.92 13.39
C LEU A 243 0.35 -5.13 12.91
N TYR A 244 -0.91 -4.90 12.58
CA TYR A 244 -1.72 -5.86 11.83
C TYR A 244 -2.49 -5.19 10.69
N ALA A 245 -2.67 -5.93 9.60
CA ALA A 245 -3.33 -5.45 8.39
C ALA A 245 -4.29 -6.51 7.81
N GLN A 246 -5.32 -6.02 7.13
CA GLN A 246 -6.29 -6.81 6.37
C GLN A 246 -6.44 -6.11 5.01
N PRO A 247 -5.56 -6.40 4.02
CA PRO A 247 -5.76 -5.92 2.66
C PRO A 247 -7.07 -6.48 2.09
N ASP A 248 -7.77 -5.69 1.28
CA ASP A 248 -9.02 -6.10 0.63
C ASP A 248 -8.79 -7.18 -0.44
N ALA A 249 -7.59 -7.21 -1.03
CA ALA A 249 -7.13 -8.36 -1.79
C ALA A 249 -5.62 -8.54 -1.73
N VAL A 250 -5.18 -9.79 -1.86
CA VAL A 250 -3.76 -10.12 -2.07
C VAL A 250 -3.63 -10.92 -3.35
N ILE A 251 -2.76 -10.44 -4.25
CA ILE A 251 -2.53 -11.04 -5.56
C ILE A 251 -1.07 -11.45 -5.65
N ALA A 252 -0.78 -12.74 -5.85
CA ALA A 252 0.57 -13.20 -6.15
C ALA A 252 0.91 -12.95 -7.62
N LEU A 253 2.11 -12.43 -7.89
CA LEU A 253 2.60 -12.25 -9.26
C LEU A 253 3.40 -13.46 -9.71
N ARG A 254 3.25 -13.87 -10.97
CA ARG A 254 4.08 -14.94 -11.56
C ARG A 254 5.55 -14.56 -11.60
N ALA A 255 5.85 -13.29 -11.87
CA ALA A 255 7.21 -12.75 -11.83
C ALA A 255 7.83 -12.76 -10.42
N GLY A 256 7.04 -13.04 -9.38
CA GLY A 256 7.46 -13.04 -7.97
C GLY A 256 6.97 -11.80 -7.21
N GLY A 257 6.80 -11.97 -5.90
CA GLY A 257 6.21 -10.97 -5.02
C GLY A 257 4.67 -10.98 -5.04
N VAL A 258 4.09 -10.04 -4.29
CA VAL A 258 2.64 -9.93 -4.10
C VAL A 258 2.16 -8.48 -4.20
N LEU A 259 0.89 -8.28 -4.51
CA LEU A 259 0.20 -6.99 -4.40
C LEU A 259 -0.65 -7.01 -3.12
N ALA A 260 -0.53 -5.98 -2.29
CA ALA A 260 -1.51 -5.66 -1.25
C ALA A 260 -2.45 -4.60 -1.82
N VAL A 261 -3.69 -5.01 -2.11
CA VAL A 261 -4.71 -4.14 -2.68
C VAL A 261 -5.61 -3.63 -1.57
N GLU A 262 -5.72 -2.30 -1.46
CA GLU A 262 -6.71 -1.60 -0.63
C GLU A 262 -7.73 -0.93 -1.55
N TYR A 263 -9.02 -1.17 -1.33
CA TYR A 263 -10.11 -0.60 -2.09
C TYR A 263 -10.81 0.52 -1.34
N LYS A 264 -10.97 1.68 -2.00
CA LYS A 264 -11.75 2.81 -1.47
C LYS A 264 -12.85 3.18 -2.46
N SER A 265 -14.10 2.87 -2.10
CA SER A 265 -15.28 3.12 -2.93
C SER A 265 -15.63 4.60 -3.13
N ARG A 266 -15.16 5.50 -2.24
CA ARG A 266 -15.39 6.96 -2.28
C ARG A 266 -16.84 7.38 -2.57
N GLY A 267 -17.81 6.58 -2.14
CA GLY A 267 -19.23 6.85 -2.39
C GLY A 267 -19.61 6.89 -3.88
N GLY A 268 -18.91 6.13 -4.72
CA GLY A 268 -19.15 6.07 -6.16
C GLY A 268 -18.51 7.19 -6.97
N ARG A 269 -17.84 8.17 -6.34
CA ARG A 269 -17.12 9.22 -7.07
C ARG A 269 -15.97 8.62 -7.88
N MET A 270 -15.82 9.14 -9.09
CA MET A 270 -14.68 8.87 -9.96
C MET A 270 -13.56 9.86 -9.65
N ASP A 271 -12.33 9.37 -9.71
CA ASP A 271 -11.13 10.18 -9.56
C ASP A 271 -10.83 10.92 -10.87
N ASP A 272 -10.31 12.15 -10.75
CA ASP A 272 -9.98 13.00 -11.89
C ASP A 272 -8.54 12.74 -12.37
N PRO A 273 -8.32 12.31 -13.63
CA PRO A 273 -6.99 12.15 -14.21
C PRO A 273 -6.12 13.41 -14.19
N HIS A 274 -6.73 14.60 -14.13
CA HIS A 274 -6.02 15.88 -14.13
C HIS A 274 -5.75 16.42 -12.73
N ASP A 275 -6.36 15.82 -11.68
CA ASP A 275 -6.17 16.20 -10.28
C ASP A 275 -6.02 14.95 -9.39
N ILE A 276 -4.93 14.22 -9.62
CA ILE A 276 -4.53 13.08 -8.79
C ILE A 276 -4.41 13.48 -7.31
N PRO A 277 -3.73 14.60 -6.95
CA PRO A 277 -3.58 14.97 -5.54
C PRO A 277 -4.91 15.30 -4.86
N GLY A 278 -5.82 16.01 -5.54
CA GLY A 278 -7.15 16.33 -5.00
C GLY A 278 -8.07 15.11 -4.89
N SER A 279 -7.83 14.08 -5.70
CA SER A 279 -8.55 12.81 -5.59
C SER A 279 -8.11 11.99 -4.36
N LEU A 280 -6.84 12.05 -3.98
CA LEU A 280 -6.25 11.13 -3.00
C LEU A 280 -6.26 11.65 -1.55
N ARG A 281 -6.69 10.81 -0.61
CA ARG A 281 -6.62 11.10 0.83
C ARG A 281 -5.27 10.62 1.42
N PRO A 282 -4.55 11.47 2.16
CA PRO A 282 -3.30 11.10 2.83
C PRO A 282 -3.36 9.79 3.63
N LYS A 283 -4.43 9.61 4.41
CA LYS A 283 -4.65 8.39 5.20
C LYS A 283 -4.71 7.14 4.33
N ASP A 284 -5.44 7.18 3.22
CA ASP A 284 -5.64 6.02 2.33
C ASP A 284 -4.29 5.58 1.73
N LEU A 285 -3.43 6.54 1.36
CA LEU A 285 -2.08 6.26 0.87
C LEU A 285 -1.21 5.58 1.94
N LEU A 286 -1.18 6.15 3.14
CA LEU A 286 -0.41 5.60 4.25
C LEU A 286 -0.91 4.22 4.66
N GLN A 287 -2.22 4.03 4.78
CA GLN A 287 -2.84 2.74 5.11
C GLN A 287 -2.42 1.67 4.11
N THR A 288 -2.46 1.98 2.82
CA THR A 288 -2.06 1.05 1.74
C THR A 288 -0.58 0.68 1.84
N VAL A 289 0.29 1.67 2.06
CA VAL A 289 1.74 1.45 2.24
C VAL A 289 2.01 0.59 3.47
N ILE A 290 1.40 0.90 4.61
CA ILE A 290 1.56 0.15 5.87
C ILE A 290 1.04 -1.29 5.70
N GLY A 291 -0.09 -1.48 5.03
CA GLY A 291 -0.64 -2.80 4.72
C GLY A 291 0.35 -3.66 3.93
N ALA A 292 1.00 -3.09 2.91
CA ALA A 292 2.05 -3.77 2.16
C ALA A 292 3.31 -4.05 2.98
N MET A 293 3.72 -3.15 3.89
CA MET A 293 4.83 -3.40 4.82
C MET A 293 4.55 -4.62 5.71
N VAL A 294 3.35 -4.67 6.29
CA VAL A 294 2.93 -5.79 7.15
C VAL A 294 2.87 -7.09 6.38
N LEU A 295 2.26 -7.08 5.18
CA LEU A 295 2.18 -8.27 4.34
C LEU A 295 3.57 -8.78 3.95
N SER A 296 4.46 -7.87 3.51
CA SER A 296 5.81 -8.23 3.12
C SER A 296 6.60 -8.85 4.28
N ALA A 297 6.59 -8.21 5.44
CA ALA A 297 7.28 -8.70 6.63
C ALA A 297 6.69 -10.02 7.16
N SER A 298 5.36 -10.19 7.09
CA SER A 298 4.67 -11.39 7.55
C SER A 298 4.96 -12.60 6.67
N GLU A 299 5.00 -12.41 5.34
CA GLU A 299 5.12 -13.51 4.38
C GLU A 299 6.56 -13.69 3.86
N GLY A 300 7.47 -12.76 4.16
CA GLY A 300 8.87 -12.79 3.72
C GLY A 300 9.03 -12.66 2.21
N VAL A 301 8.15 -11.89 1.57
CA VAL A 301 8.14 -11.66 0.11
C VAL A 301 8.02 -10.18 -0.19
N ALA A 302 8.60 -9.73 -1.30
CA ALA A 302 8.44 -8.35 -1.75
C ALA A 302 6.96 -8.04 -2.07
N CYS A 303 6.47 -6.88 -1.64
CA CYS A 303 5.08 -6.48 -1.79
C CYS A 303 4.93 -5.14 -2.52
N ALA A 304 3.96 -5.01 -3.41
CA ALA A 304 3.55 -3.72 -3.96
C ALA A 304 2.33 -3.19 -3.20
N PRO A 305 2.36 -1.95 -2.67
CA PRO A 305 1.17 -1.28 -2.18
C PRO A 305 0.35 -0.75 -3.36
N VAL A 306 -0.90 -1.21 -3.46
CA VAL A 306 -1.83 -0.86 -4.54
C VAL A 306 -3.12 -0.31 -3.93
N LEU A 307 -3.46 0.93 -4.25
CA LEU A 307 -4.72 1.54 -3.88
C LEU A 307 -5.66 1.51 -5.09
N ARG A 308 -6.84 0.90 -4.95
CA ARG A 308 -7.87 0.82 -5.99
C ARG A 308 -9.05 1.72 -5.62
N THR A 309 -9.58 2.43 -6.60
CA THR A 309 -10.85 3.18 -6.53
C THR A 309 -11.74 2.76 -7.70
N ASN A 310 -12.88 3.43 -7.88
CA ASN A 310 -13.89 3.03 -8.87
C ASN A 310 -13.36 3.04 -10.32
N ASN A 311 -12.48 3.99 -10.65
CA ASN A 311 -11.94 4.19 -12.00
C ASN A 311 -10.41 4.35 -12.04
N ALA A 312 -9.71 4.11 -10.93
CA ALA A 312 -8.26 4.24 -10.89
C ALA A 312 -7.59 3.17 -10.03
N VAL A 313 -6.38 2.81 -10.43
CA VAL A 313 -5.43 2.03 -9.62
C VAL A 313 -4.18 2.86 -9.43
N TYR A 314 -3.72 2.95 -8.20
CA TYR A 314 -2.53 3.69 -7.80
C TYR A 314 -1.49 2.71 -7.27
N PHE A 315 -0.39 2.55 -7.99
CA PHE A 315 0.79 1.85 -7.49
C PHE A 315 1.64 2.86 -6.69
N LEU A 316 1.81 2.58 -5.41
CA LEU A 316 2.47 3.49 -4.49
C LEU A 316 3.96 3.12 -4.33
N ARG A 317 4.85 4.10 -4.48
CA ARG A 317 6.29 3.93 -4.32
C ARG A 317 6.78 4.77 -3.15
N PRO A 318 6.69 4.27 -1.91
CA PRO A 318 7.13 5.01 -0.74
C PRO A 318 8.65 5.24 -0.79
N GLY A 319 9.06 6.49 -0.60
CA GLY A 319 10.47 6.86 -0.47
C GLY A 319 11.07 6.38 0.84
N LYS A 320 12.42 6.30 0.87
CA LYS A 320 13.17 5.82 2.04
C LYS A 320 12.84 6.59 3.32
N THR A 321 12.74 7.92 3.24
CA THR A 321 12.44 8.79 4.39
C THR A 321 11.08 8.46 5.02
N LEU A 322 10.05 8.24 4.20
CA LEU A 322 8.73 7.85 4.70
C LEU A 322 8.78 6.45 5.32
N ALA A 323 9.41 5.49 4.65
CA ALA A 323 9.54 4.12 5.17
C ALA A 323 10.25 4.09 6.53
N THR A 324 11.31 4.90 6.70
CA THR A 324 12.02 5.05 7.98
C THR A 324 11.10 5.66 9.04
N LEU A 325 10.37 6.74 8.74
CA LEU A 325 9.42 7.32 9.68
C LEU A 325 8.35 6.32 10.13
N LEU A 326 7.80 5.54 9.19
CA LEU A 326 6.77 4.54 9.49
C LEU A 326 7.32 3.40 10.34
N ALA A 327 8.59 3.03 10.20
CA ALA A 327 9.20 1.98 11.01
C ALA A 327 9.50 2.44 12.45
N GLU A 328 10.11 3.62 12.60
CA GLU A 328 10.60 4.12 13.89
C GLU A 328 9.46 4.46 14.87
N ARG A 329 8.28 4.81 14.35
CA ARG A 329 7.15 5.26 15.17
C ARG A 329 6.23 4.15 15.67
N ILE A 330 6.43 2.90 15.25
CA ILE A 330 5.55 1.77 15.59
C ILE A 330 5.48 1.59 17.12
N GLY A 331 6.64 1.56 17.78
CA GLY A 331 6.72 1.35 19.24
C GLY A 331 5.95 2.42 20.04
N ALA A 332 6.09 3.68 19.63
CA ALA A 332 5.38 4.80 20.25
C ALA A 332 3.86 4.71 20.00
N ALA A 333 3.43 4.40 18.77
CA ALA A 333 2.02 4.27 18.45
C ALA A 333 1.35 3.11 19.18
N VAL A 334 1.99 1.94 19.24
CA VAL A 334 1.48 0.79 20.00
C VAL A 334 1.34 1.14 21.48
N SER A 335 2.34 1.81 22.07
CA SER A 335 2.28 2.25 23.46
C SER A 335 1.15 3.25 23.72
N PHE A 336 0.89 4.15 22.76
CA PHE A 336 -0.18 5.14 22.82
C PHE A 336 -1.58 4.50 22.79
N VAL A 337 -1.79 3.49 21.93
CA VAL A 337 -3.12 2.86 21.75
C VAL A 337 -3.37 1.72 22.76
N LYS A 338 -2.32 1.14 23.35
CA LYS A 338 -2.41 0.02 24.31
C LYS A 338 -3.48 0.16 25.40
N PRO A 339 -3.69 1.34 26.04
CA PRO A 339 -4.73 1.48 27.07
C PRO A 339 -6.17 1.31 26.55
N TYR A 340 -6.36 1.42 25.24
CA TYR A 340 -7.67 1.46 24.57
C TYR A 340 -7.92 0.28 23.63
N ALA A 341 -6.89 -0.55 23.36
CA ALA A 341 -6.97 -1.64 22.39
C ALA A 341 -7.41 -2.96 23.04
N GLU A 342 -8.39 -3.62 22.44
CA GLU A 342 -8.78 -5.00 22.77
C GLU A 342 -7.76 -6.04 22.26
N ARG A 343 -6.96 -5.67 21.25
CA ARG A 343 -5.97 -6.55 20.61
C ARG A 343 -4.55 -6.07 20.90
N SER A 344 -3.61 -7.01 20.89
CA SER A 344 -2.19 -6.67 20.88
C SER A 344 -1.81 -6.02 19.54
N GLY A 345 -1.21 -4.83 19.58
CA GLY A 345 -0.79 -4.08 18.41
C GLY A 345 -1.82 -3.05 17.91
N ILE A 346 -1.49 -2.39 16.80
CA ILE A 346 -2.30 -1.34 16.18
C ILE A 346 -2.62 -1.70 14.73
N SER A 347 -3.83 -1.38 14.27
CA SER A 347 -4.24 -1.65 12.89
C SER A 347 -3.50 -0.74 11.91
N ALA A 348 -3.29 -1.19 10.67
CA ALA A 348 -2.71 -0.37 9.62
C ALA A 348 -3.49 0.95 9.39
N SER A 349 -4.83 0.92 9.53
CA SER A 349 -5.69 2.09 9.41
C SER A 349 -5.48 3.10 10.55
N ASP A 350 -5.47 2.64 11.80
CA ASP A 350 -5.28 3.52 12.96
C ASP A 350 -3.86 4.07 13.00
N TYR A 351 -2.88 3.25 12.62
CA TYR A 351 -1.49 3.69 12.51
C TYR A 351 -1.31 4.72 11.40
N ALA A 352 -1.98 4.53 10.25
CA ALA A 352 -1.99 5.50 9.17
C ALA A 352 -2.53 6.86 9.64
N GLU A 353 -3.63 6.88 10.41
CA GLU A 353 -4.20 8.10 10.99
C GLU A 353 -3.18 8.86 11.85
N LEU A 354 -2.50 8.15 12.75
CA LEU A 354 -1.45 8.74 13.60
C LEU A 354 -0.25 9.26 12.79
N CYS A 355 -0.01 8.72 11.60
CA CYS A 355 1.12 9.07 10.76
C CYS A 355 0.83 10.17 9.72
N VAL A 356 -0.42 10.61 9.53
CA VAL A 356 -0.78 11.65 8.54
C VAL A 356 0.03 12.93 8.77
N VAL A 357 -0.06 13.50 9.98
CA VAL A 357 0.60 14.76 10.30
C VAL A 357 2.13 14.64 10.23
N PRO A 358 2.78 13.62 10.84
CA PRO A 358 4.22 13.42 10.67
C PRO A 358 4.66 13.27 9.21
N ALA A 359 3.91 12.53 8.39
CA ALA A 359 4.24 12.35 6.97
C ALA A 359 4.11 13.66 6.17
N GLN A 360 3.09 14.48 6.46
CA GLN A 360 2.94 15.82 5.86
C GLN A 360 4.10 16.75 6.25
N MET A 361 4.56 16.69 7.50
CA MET A 361 5.70 17.49 7.95
C MET A 361 6.99 17.12 7.20
N LEU A 362 7.18 15.84 6.84
CA LEU A 362 8.32 15.39 6.04
C LEU A 362 8.28 15.93 4.60
N SER A 363 7.11 16.02 3.98
CA SER A 363 6.96 16.48 2.59
C SER A 363 7.05 18.01 2.43
N GLY A 364 7.21 18.76 3.52
CA GLY A 364 7.01 20.21 3.53
C GLY A 364 5.51 20.57 3.59
N ARG A 365 5.18 21.82 3.93
CA ARG A 365 3.77 22.26 4.00
C ARG A 365 3.09 21.99 2.64
N PRO A 366 1.91 21.35 2.62
CA PRO A 366 1.18 21.12 1.38
C PRO A 366 0.85 22.46 0.71
N VAL A 367 0.83 22.46 -0.62
CA VAL A 367 0.24 23.57 -1.39
C VAL A 367 -1.24 23.63 -1.01
N ARG A 368 -1.70 24.78 -0.51
CA ARG A 368 -3.07 24.98 -0.03
C ARG A 368 -4.05 24.66 -1.16
N SER A 369 -5.01 23.78 -0.92
CA SER A 369 -6.09 23.53 -1.87
C SER A 369 -7.07 24.71 -1.89
N GLU A 370 -7.83 24.87 -2.98
CA GLU A 370 -8.93 25.85 -3.01
C GLU A 370 -9.95 25.58 -1.89
N GLY A 371 -10.16 24.32 -1.53
CA GLY A 371 -11.03 23.92 -0.43
C GLY A 371 -10.54 24.44 0.92
N ASP A 372 -9.23 24.34 1.18
CA ASP A 372 -8.61 24.86 2.41
C ASP A 372 -8.75 26.38 2.51
N LEU A 373 -8.54 27.09 1.39
CA LEU A 373 -8.70 28.54 1.32
C LEU A 373 -10.14 28.98 1.56
N ARG A 374 -11.12 28.25 0.99
CA ARG A 374 -12.54 28.51 1.21
C ARG A 374 -12.96 28.20 2.66
N GLY A 375 -12.42 27.13 3.24
CA GLY A 375 -12.65 26.76 4.64
C GLY A 375 -12.09 27.79 5.62
N GLU A 376 -10.83 28.23 5.42
CA GLU A 376 -10.21 29.30 6.21
C GLU A 376 -10.99 30.61 6.08
N ALA A 377 -11.43 30.97 4.86
CA ALA A 377 -12.24 32.17 4.64
C ALA A 377 -13.62 32.08 5.32
N ALA A 378 -14.26 30.91 5.31
CA ALA A 378 -15.52 30.67 6.02
C ALA A 378 -15.33 30.76 7.54
N HIS A 379 -14.27 30.15 8.08
CA HIS A 379 -13.93 30.21 9.49
C HIS A 379 -13.58 31.65 9.94
N ALA A 380 -12.82 32.39 9.14
CA ALA A 380 -12.50 33.79 9.41
C ALA A 380 -13.73 34.71 9.39
N ARG A 381 -14.77 34.35 8.63
CA ARG A 381 -16.08 35.05 8.65
C ARG A 381 -16.90 34.72 9.89
N MET A 382 -16.75 33.53 10.48
CA MET A 382 -17.43 33.16 11.73
C MET A 382 -16.82 33.80 12.98
N LEU A 383 -15.53 34.18 12.92
CA LEU A 383 -14.81 34.84 14.02
C LEU A 383 -14.93 36.38 14.02
N ARG A 384 -15.68 36.95 13.07
CA ARG A 384 -16.06 38.37 13.02
C ARG A 384 -17.54 38.49 13.38
#